data_AF-A0A6I0BH89-F1
#
_entry.id   AF-A0A6I0BH89-F1
#
_cell.length_a   1.000
_cell.length_b   1.000
_cell.length_c   1.000
_cell.angle_alpha   90.00
_cell.angle_beta   90.00
_cell.angle_gamma   90.00
#
_symmetry.space_group_name_H-M   'P 1'
#
loop_
_entity.id
_entity.type
_entity.pdbx_description
1 polymer ?
#
loop_
_entity_poly.entity_id
_entity_poly.type
_entity_poly.pdbx_seq_one_letter_code
_entity_poly.pdbx_strand_id
1 'polypeptide(L)'
;MIKQLVLKDMMLQRKLSFVYLICLFFLAIVDFRSDSFLMTFIMFIPVLGMMLSMIYEDRNKSEMVINSLPFQRKEIVIAKYIFISILVTLGVFFSLVISLIQLQNENTTAFMLWGEILGGITGGLVYSIIVPPIEFSVGYSSAKQIAPFIGIAFGYLSGLIVSNVWLDVENVWNTSLVVNSCFIAGLLLLYVMSMFISIHLYNERDL
;
A
#
# COMPACT_ATOMS: atom_id res chain seq x y z
N MET A 1 -17.57 12.97 -9.95
CA MET A 1 -16.27 13.18 -10.64
C MET A 1 -15.19 12.21 -10.16
N ILE A 2 -14.92 12.10 -8.85
CA ILE A 2 -13.93 11.16 -8.25
C ILE A 2 -13.96 9.72 -8.83
N LYS A 3 -15.16 9.15 -9.07
CA LYS A 3 -15.31 7.81 -9.66
C LYS A 3 -14.56 7.64 -11.00
N GLN A 4 -14.51 8.67 -11.84
CA GLN A 4 -13.85 8.60 -13.15
C GLN A 4 -12.33 8.53 -13.00
N LEU A 5 -11.76 9.27 -12.03
CA LEU A 5 -10.33 9.24 -11.70
C LEU A 5 -9.91 7.85 -11.18
N VAL A 6 -10.68 7.29 -10.25
CA VAL A 6 -10.41 5.92 -9.74
C VAL A 6 -10.51 4.89 -10.85
N LEU A 7 -11.54 4.99 -11.72
CA LEU A 7 -11.73 4.06 -12.82
C LEU A 7 -10.60 4.13 -13.85
N LYS A 8 -10.05 5.32 -14.12
CA LYS A 8 -8.84 5.52 -14.95
C LYS A 8 -7.67 4.70 -14.40
N ASP A 9 -7.39 4.82 -13.10
CA ASP A 9 -6.28 4.09 -12.46
C ASP A 9 -6.53 2.57 -12.44
N MET A 10 -7.76 2.13 -12.19
CA MET A 10 -8.13 0.70 -12.25
C MET A 10 -8.00 0.12 -13.67
N MET A 11 -8.38 0.86 -14.71
CA MET A 11 -8.23 0.40 -16.09
C MET A 11 -6.76 0.27 -16.50
N LEU A 12 -5.91 1.18 -16.03
CA LEU A 12 -4.46 1.09 -16.22
C LEU A 12 -3.92 -0.17 -15.53
N GLN A 13 -4.34 -0.41 -14.30
CA GLN A 13 -3.94 -1.59 -13.56
C GLN A 13 -4.39 -2.90 -14.20
N ARG A 14 -5.59 -2.95 -14.79
CA ARG A 14 -6.09 -4.13 -15.53
C ARG A 14 -5.18 -4.51 -16.70
N LYS A 15 -4.66 -3.53 -17.44
CA LYS A 15 -3.69 -3.79 -18.53
C LYS A 15 -2.37 -4.37 -18.00
N LEU A 16 -2.00 -3.99 -16.78
CA LEU A 16 -0.77 -4.43 -16.11
C LEU A 16 -0.97 -5.70 -15.26
N SER A 17 -2.20 -6.23 -15.16
CA SER A 17 -2.54 -7.42 -14.37
C SER A 17 -1.63 -8.62 -14.68
N PHE A 18 -1.18 -8.75 -15.93
CA PHE A 18 -0.26 -9.81 -16.33
C PHE A 18 1.14 -9.65 -15.73
N VAL A 19 1.63 -8.42 -15.62
CA VAL A 19 2.91 -8.10 -14.95
C VAL A 19 2.82 -8.43 -13.47
N TYR A 20 1.69 -8.09 -12.82
CA TYR A 20 1.47 -8.49 -11.42
C TYR A 20 1.52 -10.00 -11.27
N LEU A 21 0.83 -10.76 -12.13
CA LEU A 21 0.84 -12.23 -12.05
C LEU A 21 2.24 -12.81 -12.18
N ILE A 22 3.06 -12.31 -13.11
CA ILE A 22 4.45 -12.77 -13.27
C ILE A 22 5.30 -12.42 -12.05
N CYS A 23 5.25 -11.17 -11.58
CA CYS A 23 6.05 -10.75 -10.42
C CYS A 23 5.63 -11.48 -9.15
N LEU A 24 4.34 -11.71 -8.98
CA LEU A 24 3.76 -12.41 -7.84
C LEU A 24 4.12 -13.90 -7.88
N PHE A 25 4.11 -14.54 -9.06
CA PHE A 25 4.61 -15.90 -9.23
C PHE A 25 6.10 -16.02 -8.92
N PHE A 26 6.91 -15.05 -9.36
CA PHE A 26 8.34 -15.03 -9.04
C PHE A 26 8.60 -14.84 -7.54
N LEU A 27 7.87 -13.92 -6.90
CA LEU A 27 7.95 -13.69 -5.45
C LEU A 27 7.51 -14.94 -4.68
N ALA A 28 6.46 -15.62 -5.14
CA ALA A 28 6.02 -16.91 -4.60
C ALA A 28 7.10 -17.99 -4.71
N ILE A 29 7.93 -18.02 -5.77
CA ILE A 29 9.02 -19.00 -5.88
C ILE A 29 10.19 -18.65 -4.96
N VAL A 30 10.59 -17.39 -4.93
CA VAL A 30 11.79 -16.92 -4.21
C VAL A 30 11.57 -16.96 -2.70
N ASP A 31 10.39 -16.56 -2.25
CA ASP A 31 10.14 -16.23 -0.85
C ASP A 31 9.19 -17.23 -0.17
N PHE A 32 8.78 -18.32 -0.85
CA PHE A 32 7.80 -19.30 -0.33
C PHE A 32 8.13 -19.86 1.06
N ARG A 33 9.42 -19.90 1.39
CA ARG A 33 9.95 -20.57 2.57
C ARG A 33 10.36 -19.58 3.67
N SER A 34 10.16 -18.29 3.48
CA SER A 34 10.43 -17.31 4.53
C SER A 34 9.25 -17.17 5.47
N ASP A 35 9.55 -16.89 6.74
CA ASP A 35 8.55 -16.62 7.78
C ASP A 35 7.91 -15.23 7.62
N SER A 36 8.28 -14.47 6.59
CA SER A 36 7.75 -13.14 6.26
C SER A 36 7.00 -13.12 4.93
N PHE A 37 6.74 -14.29 4.34
CA PHE A 37 6.19 -14.39 2.99
C PHE A 37 4.86 -13.65 2.84
N LEU A 38 3.90 -13.84 3.75
CA LEU A 38 2.58 -13.21 3.62
C LEU A 38 2.67 -11.70 3.81
N MET A 39 3.51 -11.25 4.75
CA MET A 39 3.76 -9.82 4.97
C MET A 39 4.29 -9.15 3.69
N THR A 40 5.36 -9.72 3.11
CA THR A 40 5.96 -9.21 1.87
C THR A 40 4.95 -9.20 0.74
N PHE A 41 4.17 -10.28 0.62
CA PHE A 41 3.15 -10.43 -0.42
C PHE A 41 2.05 -9.35 -0.36
N ILE A 42 1.51 -9.09 0.84
CA ILE A 42 0.46 -8.08 1.05
C ILE A 42 0.97 -6.70 0.69
N MET A 43 2.20 -6.36 1.08
CA MET A 43 2.78 -5.04 0.81
C MET A 43 3.17 -4.88 -0.67
N PHE A 44 3.59 -5.96 -1.33
CA PHE A 44 4.07 -5.90 -2.71
C PHE A 44 3.01 -5.41 -3.69
N ILE A 45 1.74 -5.76 -3.49
CA ILE A 45 0.62 -5.38 -4.36
C ILE A 45 0.42 -3.84 -4.41
N PRO A 46 0.22 -3.13 -3.29
CA PRO A 46 0.10 -1.67 -3.29
C PRO A 46 1.39 -0.96 -3.70
N VAL A 47 2.57 -1.51 -3.34
CA VAL A 47 3.86 -0.95 -3.76
C VAL A 47 4.02 -0.96 -5.28
N LEU A 48 3.90 -2.15 -5.90
CA LEU A 48 4.01 -2.28 -7.34
C LEU A 48 2.96 -1.45 -8.06
N GLY A 49 1.73 -1.41 -7.53
CA GLY A 49 0.67 -0.68 -8.20
C GLY A 49 0.79 0.82 -8.18
N MET A 50 1.28 1.38 -7.08
CA MET A 50 1.66 2.78 -7.06
C MET A 50 2.87 3.08 -7.94
N MET A 51 3.93 2.28 -7.84
CA MET A 51 5.14 2.44 -8.66
C MET A 51 4.80 2.48 -10.16
N LEU A 52 4.03 1.50 -10.63
CA LEU A 52 3.62 1.43 -12.03
C LEU A 52 2.70 2.61 -12.40
N SER A 53 1.71 2.94 -11.57
CA SER A 53 0.86 4.11 -11.79
C SER A 53 1.69 5.39 -11.97
N MET A 54 2.67 5.63 -11.11
CA MET A 54 3.57 6.80 -11.18
C MET A 54 4.41 6.81 -12.45
N ILE A 55 5.03 5.68 -12.81
CA ILE A 55 5.86 5.58 -14.03
C ILE A 55 5.03 5.89 -15.28
N TYR A 56 3.80 5.37 -15.36
CA TYR A 56 2.93 5.62 -16.50
C TYR A 56 2.40 7.06 -16.53
N GLU A 57 2.06 7.63 -15.38
CA GLU A 57 1.66 9.03 -15.28
C GLU A 57 2.79 9.98 -15.67
N ASP A 58 4.04 9.64 -15.33
CA ASP A 58 5.23 10.39 -15.70
C ASP A 58 5.46 10.32 -17.23
N ARG A 59 5.47 9.09 -17.78
CA ARG A 59 5.63 8.83 -19.22
C ARG A 59 4.60 9.54 -20.09
N ASN A 60 3.34 9.56 -19.65
CA ASN A 60 2.23 10.12 -20.42
C ASN A 60 1.94 11.59 -20.12
N LYS A 61 2.72 12.24 -19.24
CA LYS A 61 2.43 13.59 -18.73
C LYS A 61 0.98 13.74 -18.22
N SER A 62 0.45 12.66 -17.63
CA SER A 62 -0.98 12.54 -17.33
C SER A 62 -1.46 13.59 -16.33
N GLU A 63 -0.61 14.05 -15.43
CA GLU A 63 -0.97 15.05 -14.42
C GLU A 63 -1.23 16.43 -15.06
N MET A 64 -0.53 16.81 -16.13
CA MET A 64 -0.84 18.04 -16.87
C MET A 64 -2.22 17.99 -17.53
N VAL A 65 -2.59 16.83 -18.08
CA VAL A 65 -3.91 16.61 -18.71
C VAL A 65 -5.02 16.60 -17.66
N ILE A 66 -4.79 16.02 -16.49
CA ILE A 66 -5.78 16.00 -15.41
C ILE A 66 -5.98 17.41 -14.84
N ASN A 67 -4.92 18.21 -14.77
CA ASN A 67 -4.98 19.58 -14.26
C ASN A 67 -5.63 20.59 -15.22
N SER A 68 -5.71 20.28 -16.51
CA SER A 68 -6.46 21.11 -17.47
C SER A 68 -7.97 20.81 -17.49
N LEU A 69 -8.37 19.69 -16.88
CA LEU A 69 -9.77 19.34 -16.71
C LEU A 69 -10.37 20.08 -15.50
N PRO A 70 -11.69 20.30 -15.45
CA PRO A 70 -12.36 21.05 -14.38
C PRO A 70 -12.51 20.21 -13.09
N PHE A 71 -11.43 19.56 -12.63
CA PHE A 71 -11.39 18.83 -11.37
C PHE A 71 -10.77 19.68 -10.26
N GLN A 72 -11.32 19.56 -9.05
CA GLN A 72 -10.70 20.18 -7.88
C GLN A 72 -9.48 19.38 -7.45
N ARG A 73 -8.38 20.06 -7.09
CA ARG A 73 -7.13 19.44 -6.62
C ARG A 73 -7.34 18.42 -5.50
N LYS A 74 -8.23 18.73 -4.55
CA LYS A 74 -8.63 17.78 -3.50
C LYS A 74 -9.15 16.46 -4.08
N GLU A 75 -10.00 16.49 -5.10
CA GLU A 75 -10.64 15.30 -5.68
C GLU A 75 -9.62 14.35 -6.32
N ILE A 76 -8.55 14.91 -6.90
CA ILE A 76 -7.44 14.15 -7.47
C ILE A 76 -6.71 13.38 -6.36
N VAL A 77 -6.39 14.06 -5.25
CA VAL A 77 -5.76 13.41 -4.08
C VAL A 77 -6.68 12.35 -3.47
N ILE A 78 -7.96 12.66 -3.26
CA ILE A 78 -8.93 11.68 -2.72
C ILE A 78 -9.02 10.44 -3.61
N ALA A 79 -9.09 10.62 -4.93
CA ALA A 79 -9.13 9.50 -5.87
C ALA A 79 -7.88 8.62 -5.77
N LYS A 80 -6.70 9.22 -5.64
CA LYS A 80 -5.43 8.49 -5.47
C LYS A 80 -5.43 7.66 -4.18
N TYR A 81 -5.85 8.25 -3.05
CA TYR A 81 -5.96 7.53 -1.77
C TYR A 81 -6.98 6.38 -1.85
N ILE A 82 -8.16 6.60 -2.45
CA ILE A 82 -9.14 5.53 -2.69
C ILE A 82 -8.53 4.41 -3.53
N PHE A 83 -7.85 4.73 -4.62
CA PHE A 83 -7.18 3.73 -5.46
C PHE A 83 -6.18 2.89 -4.65
N ILE A 84 -5.34 3.54 -3.84
CA ILE A 84 -4.37 2.86 -2.97
C ILE A 84 -5.07 1.96 -1.95
N SER A 85 -6.17 2.40 -1.33
CA SER A 85 -6.93 1.57 -0.40
C SER A 85 -7.50 0.31 -1.06
N ILE A 86 -7.92 0.40 -2.33
CA ILE A 86 -8.36 -0.76 -3.12
C ILE A 86 -7.19 -1.72 -3.30
N LEU A 87 -5.98 -1.23 -3.62
CA LEU A 87 -4.79 -2.07 -3.75
C LEU A 87 -4.44 -2.82 -2.46
N VAL A 88 -4.44 -2.12 -1.32
CA VAL A 88 -4.17 -2.72 -0.01
C VAL A 88 -5.21 -3.79 0.32
N THR A 89 -6.50 -3.48 0.14
CA THR A 89 -7.61 -4.42 0.39
C THR A 89 -7.50 -5.67 -0.49
N LEU A 90 -7.09 -5.48 -1.74
CA LEU A 90 -6.88 -6.57 -2.69
C LEU A 90 -5.70 -7.46 -2.25
N GLY A 91 -4.62 -6.86 -1.75
CA GLY A 91 -3.50 -7.59 -1.16
C GLY A 91 -3.89 -8.42 0.06
N VAL A 92 -4.69 -7.84 0.96
CA VAL A 92 -5.26 -8.57 2.11
C VAL A 92 -6.14 -9.72 1.63
N PHE A 93 -7.03 -9.50 0.68
CA PHE A 93 -7.93 -10.55 0.17
C PHE A 93 -7.16 -11.74 -0.39
N PHE A 94 -6.12 -11.50 -1.21
CA PHE A 94 -5.29 -12.60 -1.71
C PHE A 94 -4.50 -13.30 -0.60
N SER A 95 -3.99 -12.55 0.38
CA SER A 95 -3.29 -13.15 1.52
C SER A 95 -4.19 -14.06 2.36
N LEU A 96 -5.49 -13.72 2.51
CA LEU A 96 -6.45 -14.57 3.20
C LEU A 96 -6.68 -15.89 2.45
N VAL A 97 -6.69 -15.86 1.12
CA VAL A 97 -6.79 -17.09 0.31
C VAL A 97 -5.55 -17.96 0.50
N ILE A 98 -4.36 -17.36 0.49
CA ILE A 98 -3.09 -18.08 0.67
C ILE A 98 -2.99 -18.63 2.10
N SER A 99 -3.39 -17.86 3.11
CA SER A 99 -3.34 -18.27 4.52
C SER A 99 -4.27 -19.45 4.79
N LEU A 100 -5.43 -19.53 4.12
CA LEU A 100 -6.32 -20.71 4.22
C LEU A 100 -5.68 -21.99 3.66
N ILE A 101 -4.85 -21.87 2.63
CA ILE A 101 -4.08 -23.00 2.07
C ILE A 101 -2.96 -23.39 3.04
N GLN A 102 -2.25 -22.41 3.60
CA GLN A 102 -1.16 -22.65 4.54
C GLN A 102 -1.65 -23.28 5.85
N LEU A 103 -2.83 -22.89 6.36
CA LEU A 103 -3.44 -23.45 7.57
C LEU A 103 -3.70 -24.97 7.48
N GLN A 104 -3.74 -25.54 6.27
CA GLN A 104 -3.84 -27.01 6.09
C GLN A 104 -2.53 -27.74 6.40
N ASN A 105 -1.42 -27.01 6.53
CA ASN A 105 -0.11 -27.54 6.85
C ASN A 105 0.07 -27.56 8.38
N GLU A 106 0.48 -28.71 8.93
CA GLU A 106 0.53 -28.96 10.39
C GLU A 106 1.45 -28.01 11.16
N ASN A 107 2.38 -27.36 10.47
CA ASN A 107 3.39 -26.50 11.07
C ASN A 107 2.98 -25.02 11.19
N THR A 108 1.78 -24.64 10.75
CA THR A 108 1.34 -23.23 10.76
C THR A 108 0.16 -23.02 11.71
N THR A 109 0.25 -21.99 12.54
CA THR A 109 -0.83 -21.61 13.47
C THR A 109 -1.56 -20.38 12.95
N ALA A 110 -2.85 -20.27 13.25
CA ALA A 110 -3.65 -19.08 12.90
C ALA A 110 -3.07 -17.78 13.48
N PHE A 111 -2.36 -17.88 14.61
CA PHE A 111 -1.69 -16.78 15.26
C PHE A 111 -0.50 -16.24 14.45
N MET A 112 0.34 -17.13 13.93
CA MET A 112 1.47 -16.73 13.08
C MET A 112 0.99 -16.01 11.82
N LEU A 113 -0.05 -16.55 11.17
CA LEU A 113 -0.66 -15.94 9.99
C LEU A 113 -1.24 -14.56 10.32
N TRP A 114 -1.86 -14.38 11.49
CA TRP A 114 -2.41 -13.09 11.90
C TRP A 114 -1.33 -12.02 12.08
N GLY A 115 -0.21 -12.35 12.73
CA GLY A 115 0.90 -11.42 12.91
C GLY A 115 1.50 -10.95 11.58
N GLU A 116 1.69 -11.88 10.64
CA GLU A 116 2.18 -11.54 9.29
C GLU A 116 1.18 -10.69 8.49
N ILE A 117 -0.11 -11.01 8.57
CA ILE A 117 -1.17 -10.23 7.90
C ILE A 117 -1.22 -8.80 8.45
N LEU A 118 -1.15 -8.66 9.79
CA LEU A 118 -1.12 -7.36 10.43
C LEU A 118 0.12 -6.56 9.99
N GLY A 119 1.29 -7.19 9.98
CA GLY A 119 2.54 -6.60 9.48
C GLY A 119 2.47 -6.19 7.99
N GLY A 120 1.82 -6.99 7.16
CA GLY A 120 1.60 -6.67 5.74
C GLY A 120 0.68 -5.46 5.55
N ILE A 121 -0.42 -5.40 6.31
CA ILE A 121 -1.36 -4.27 6.31
C ILE A 121 -0.64 -3.00 6.77
N THR A 122 0.15 -3.06 7.84
CA THR A 122 0.86 -1.89 8.34
C THR A 122 1.90 -1.40 7.34
N GLY A 123 2.68 -2.30 6.75
CA GLY A 123 3.65 -1.92 5.72
C GLY A 123 3.00 -1.28 4.50
N GLY A 124 1.88 -1.83 4.03
CA GLY A 124 1.10 -1.26 2.93
C GLY A 124 0.51 0.11 3.26
N LEU A 125 -0.01 0.30 4.48
CA LEU A 125 -0.55 1.58 4.92
C LEU A 125 0.54 2.63 5.15
N VAL A 126 1.68 2.27 5.75
CA VAL A 126 2.81 3.19 5.94
C VAL A 126 3.39 3.64 4.60
N TYR A 127 3.53 2.73 3.63
CA TYR A 127 3.84 3.08 2.26
C TYR A 127 2.86 4.13 1.70
N SER A 128 1.57 3.93 1.95
CA SER A 128 0.49 4.82 1.52
C SER A 128 0.42 6.15 2.26
N ILE A 129 1.00 6.22 3.47
CA ILE A 129 1.10 7.44 4.27
C ILE A 129 2.24 8.33 3.78
N ILE A 130 3.35 7.73 3.32
CA ILE A 130 4.58 8.47 2.99
C ILE A 130 4.62 8.90 1.52
N VAL A 131 4.24 8.00 0.62
CA VAL A 131 4.51 8.19 -0.81
C VAL A 131 3.66 9.30 -1.46
N PRO A 132 2.32 9.33 -1.29
CA PRO A 132 1.50 10.35 -1.94
C PRO A 132 1.85 11.80 -1.54
N PRO A 133 2.10 12.16 -0.26
CA PRO A 133 2.50 13.51 0.10
C PRO A 133 3.74 14.00 -0.63
N ILE A 134 4.77 13.14 -0.74
CA ILE A 134 6.01 13.47 -1.44
C ILE A 134 5.74 13.61 -2.94
N GLU A 135 4.97 12.69 -3.52
CA GLU A 135 4.58 12.75 -4.94
C GLU A 135 3.88 14.08 -5.27
N PHE A 136 2.92 14.51 -4.44
CA PHE A 136 2.17 15.73 -4.70
C PHE A 136 2.97 17.01 -4.45
N SER A 137 3.94 16.98 -3.53
CA SER A 137 4.82 18.11 -3.22
C SER A 137 5.82 18.42 -4.33
N VAL A 138 6.43 17.41 -4.95
CA VAL A 138 7.67 17.59 -5.74
C VAL A 138 7.43 17.79 -7.26
N GLY A 139 6.20 17.58 -7.76
CA GLY A 139 5.85 17.82 -9.16
C GLY A 139 6.58 16.91 -10.18
N TYR A 140 6.68 17.36 -11.44
CA TYR A 140 7.41 16.65 -12.51
C TYR A 140 8.92 16.84 -12.35
N SER A 141 9.49 16.11 -11.39
CA SER A 141 10.93 16.06 -11.17
C SER A 141 11.37 14.61 -11.02
N SER A 142 12.60 14.30 -11.42
CA SER A 142 13.24 13.01 -11.15
C SER A 142 13.25 12.67 -9.65
N ALA A 143 13.15 13.67 -8.78
CA ALA A 143 13.00 13.49 -7.34
C ALA A 143 11.69 12.77 -6.94
N LYS A 144 10.63 12.83 -7.77
CA LYS A 144 9.38 12.06 -7.56
C LYS A 144 9.63 10.55 -7.59
N GLN A 145 10.64 10.09 -8.33
CA GLN A 145 11.00 8.67 -8.41
C GLN A 145 11.64 8.14 -7.11
N ILE A 146 12.09 9.02 -6.21
CA ILE A 146 12.68 8.62 -4.92
C ILE A 146 11.57 8.24 -3.92
N ALA A 147 10.37 8.83 -4.03
CA ALA A 147 9.29 8.63 -3.07
C ALA A 147 8.92 7.15 -2.88
N PRO A 148 8.73 6.34 -3.95
CA PRO A 148 8.46 4.92 -3.79
C PRO A 148 9.56 4.13 -3.09
N PHE A 149 10.84 4.47 -3.29
CA PHE A 149 11.94 3.78 -2.60
C PHE A 149 11.96 4.08 -1.10
N ILE A 150 11.72 5.34 -0.74
CA ILE A 150 11.53 5.74 0.67
C ILE A 150 10.33 5.00 1.25
N GLY A 151 9.20 4.99 0.53
CA GLY A 151 8.01 4.26 0.91
C GLY A 151 8.28 2.79 1.16
N ILE A 152 9.00 2.10 0.26
CA ILE A 152 9.33 0.68 0.40
C ILE A 152 10.18 0.45 1.65
N ALA A 153 11.21 1.27 1.87
CA ALA A 153 12.07 1.12 3.04
C ALA A 153 11.29 1.24 4.34
N PHE A 154 10.50 2.31 4.50
CA PHE A 154 9.71 2.52 5.72
C PHE A 154 8.52 1.57 5.84
N GLY A 155 7.86 1.23 4.74
CA GLY A 155 6.79 0.24 4.70
C GLY A 155 7.29 -1.15 5.12
N TYR A 156 8.44 -1.58 4.61
CA TYR A 156 9.02 -2.88 4.97
C TYR A 156 9.52 -2.92 6.40
N LEU A 157 10.24 -1.90 6.84
CA LEU A 157 10.70 -1.83 8.23
C LEU A 157 9.53 -1.80 9.22
N SER A 158 8.51 -1.00 8.96
CA SER A 158 7.32 -0.95 9.84
C SER A 158 6.55 -2.26 9.86
N GLY A 159 6.36 -2.90 8.70
CA GLY A 159 5.71 -4.21 8.63
C GLY A 159 6.49 -5.30 9.35
N LEU A 160 7.82 -5.33 9.23
CA LEU A 160 8.67 -6.26 9.97
C LEU A 160 8.62 -6.04 11.47
N ILE A 161 8.69 -4.78 11.93
CA ILE A 161 8.60 -4.46 13.36
C ILE A 161 7.27 -4.97 13.91
N VAL A 162 6.16 -4.68 13.23
CA VAL A 162 4.83 -5.11 13.66
C VAL A 162 4.71 -6.63 13.64
N SER A 163 5.15 -7.28 12.56
CA SER A 163 5.13 -8.75 12.45
C SER A 163 5.90 -9.38 13.61
N ASN A 164 7.13 -8.95 13.88
CA ASN A 164 7.92 -9.49 14.99
C ASN A 164 7.27 -9.29 16.36
N VAL A 165 6.71 -8.10 16.62
CA VAL A 165 6.01 -7.80 17.89
C VAL A 165 4.73 -8.63 18.04
N TRP A 166 4.03 -8.94 16.94
CA TRP A 166 2.81 -9.78 16.88
C TRP A 166 3.08 -11.26 16.55
N LEU A 167 4.32 -11.68 16.47
CA LEU A 167 4.69 -13.10 16.42
C LEU A 167 5.25 -13.58 17.75
N ASP A 168 5.72 -12.65 18.59
CA ASP A 168 6.14 -12.93 19.95
C ASP A 168 4.95 -13.42 20.81
N VAL A 169 5.02 -14.69 21.22
CA VAL A 169 4.00 -15.38 22.01
C VAL A 169 3.98 -14.85 23.45
N GLU A 170 5.11 -14.34 23.95
CA GLU A 170 5.19 -13.75 25.30
C GLU A 170 4.58 -12.34 25.35
N ASN A 171 4.36 -11.73 24.19
CA ASN A 171 3.82 -10.38 24.11
C ASN A 171 2.30 -10.35 24.32
N VAL A 172 1.89 -9.84 25.48
CA VAL A 172 0.49 -9.68 25.89
C VAL A 172 -0.31 -8.78 24.94
N TRP A 173 0.35 -7.90 24.18
CA TRP A 173 -0.32 -6.99 23.25
C TRP A 173 -0.98 -7.71 22.07
N ASN A 174 -0.43 -8.85 21.68
CA ASN A 174 -0.85 -9.58 20.50
C ASN A 174 -2.27 -10.13 20.61
N THR A 175 -2.62 -10.64 21.80
CA THR A 175 -3.94 -11.22 22.09
C THR A 175 -4.96 -10.19 22.57
N SER A 176 -4.52 -8.97 22.89
CA SER A 176 -5.40 -7.91 23.38
C SER A 176 -6.18 -7.25 22.25
N LEU A 177 -7.49 -7.50 22.21
CA LEU A 177 -8.42 -6.87 21.27
C LEU A 177 -8.38 -5.33 21.34
N VAL A 178 -8.19 -4.78 22.55
CA VAL A 178 -8.13 -3.33 22.78
C VAL A 178 -6.89 -2.73 22.12
N VAL A 179 -5.74 -3.38 22.28
CA VAL A 179 -4.48 -2.91 21.69
C VAL A 179 -4.55 -3.00 20.17
N ASN A 180 -5.02 -4.12 19.63
CA ASN A 180 -5.17 -4.31 18.19
C ASN A 180 -6.13 -3.28 17.56
N SER A 181 -7.25 -3.03 18.23
CA SER A 181 -8.24 -2.04 17.76
C SER A 181 -7.69 -0.60 17.83
N CYS A 182 -7.00 -0.25 18.93
CA CYS A 182 -6.35 1.06 19.08
C CYS A 182 -5.26 1.28 18.02
N PHE A 183 -4.45 0.25 17.77
CA PHE A 183 -3.38 0.27 16.79
C PHE A 183 -3.90 0.51 15.35
N ILE A 184 -4.92 -0.24 14.94
CA ILE A 184 -5.57 -0.07 13.63
C ILE A 184 -6.21 1.32 13.52
N ALA A 185 -6.90 1.79 14.57
CA ALA A 185 -7.48 3.12 14.61
C ALA A 185 -6.41 4.22 14.48
N GLY A 186 -5.26 4.06 15.14
CA GLY A 186 -4.12 4.97 15.03
C GLY A 186 -3.55 5.03 13.60
N LEU A 187 -3.40 3.87 12.94
CA LEU A 187 -2.95 3.81 11.54
C LEU A 187 -3.93 4.49 10.58
N LEU A 188 -5.23 4.27 10.78
CA LEU A 188 -6.26 4.94 9.98
C LEU A 188 -6.26 6.46 10.19
N LEU A 189 -6.05 6.91 11.43
CA LEU A 189 -5.91 8.35 11.72
C LEU A 189 -4.68 8.94 11.00
N LEU A 190 -3.53 8.28 11.06
CA LEU A 190 -2.33 8.72 10.35
C LEU A 190 -2.53 8.75 8.83
N TYR A 191 -3.25 7.77 8.28
CA TYR A 191 -3.62 7.72 6.88
C TYR A 191 -4.48 8.91 6.46
N VAL A 192 -5.50 9.25 7.26
CA VAL A 192 -6.35 10.42 7.03
C VAL A 192 -5.57 11.73 7.18
N MET A 193 -4.68 11.84 8.18
CA MET A 193 -3.80 13.01 8.33
C MET A 193 -2.89 13.19 7.11
N SER A 194 -2.27 12.11 6.62
CA SER A 194 -1.46 12.11 5.41
C SER A 194 -2.25 12.59 4.18
N MET A 195 -3.51 12.19 4.05
CA MET A 195 -4.40 12.66 2.98
C MET A 195 -4.60 14.18 3.03
N PHE A 196 -4.84 14.75 4.22
CA PHE A 196 -4.97 16.20 4.38
C PHE A 196 -3.66 16.93 4.06
N ILE A 197 -2.52 16.40 4.50
CA ILE A 197 -1.19 16.94 4.16
C ILE A 197 -0.99 16.94 2.64
N SER A 198 -1.32 15.85 1.96
CA SER A 198 -1.24 15.75 0.49
C SER A 198 -2.12 16.79 -0.21
N ILE A 199 -3.34 17.04 0.28
CA ILE A 199 -4.23 18.06 -0.27
C ILE A 199 -3.61 19.45 -0.11
N HIS A 200 -3.05 19.75 1.07
CA HIS A 200 -2.43 21.03 1.34
C HIS A 200 -1.19 21.26 0.44
N LEU A 201 -0.27 20.31 0.41
CA LEU A 201 0.93 20.36 -0.44
C LEU A 201 0.57 20.48 -1.92
N TYR A 202 -0.49 19.79 -2.36
CA TYR A 202 -0.92 19.88 -3.75
C TYR A 202 -1.56 21.22 -4.09
N ASN A 203 -2.22 21.89 -3.14
CA ASN A 203 -2.82 23.20 -3.36
C ASN A 203 -1.80 24.33 -3.39
N GLU A 204 -0.75 24.26 -2.56
CA GLU A 204 0.32 25.26 -2.51
C GLU A 204 1.26 25.19 -3.72
N ARG A 205 1.19 24.12 -4.51
CA ARG A 205 2.04 23.97 -5.68
C ARG A 205 1.56 24.88 -6.81
N ASP A 206 2.36 25.89 -7.12
CA ASP A 206 2.15 26.69 -8.33
C ASP A 206 2.40 25.81 -9.58
N LEU A 207 1.50 25.89 -10.56
CA LEU A 207 1.60 25.20 -11.85
C LEU A 207 2.36 26.06 -12.86
#